data_AF-A0A0D8XPY6-F1
#
_entry.id   AF-A0A0D8XPY6-F1
#
_cell.length_a   1.000
_cell.length_b   1.000
_cell.length_c   1.000
_cell.angle_alpha   90.00
_cell.angle_beta   90.00
_cell.angle_gamma   90.00
#
_symmetry.space_group_name_H-M   'P 1'
#
loop_
_entity.id
_entity.type
_entity.pdbx_description
1 polymer ?
#
loop_
_entity_poly.entity_id
_entity_poly.type
_entity_poly.pdbx_seq_one_letter_code
_entity_poly.pdbx_strand_id
1 'polypeptide(L)'
;MAEELLDKAGIHIDETNRIRLIDPEISDMLNDLRNESREFAAQMTSFHSTTESLIKAFEEMASIVEAEKLRAMAVRSAFQSVEKHKSTDAQQLQIVIREKQMELERLRVELASLEAVEQEQKDIIKQIINGS
;
A
#
# COMPACT_ATOMS: atom_id res chain seq x y z
N MET A 1 68.62 45.09 -2.11
CA MET A 1 69.65 44.94 -1.06
C MET A 1 69.07 44.96 0.35
N ALA A 2 68.37 46.02 0.80
CA ALA A 2 67.78 46.03 2.15
C ALA A 2 66.57 45.08 2.28
N GLU A 3 65.64 45.08 1.33
CA GLU A 3 64.50 44.13 1.29
C GLU A 3 64.94 42.67 1.21
N GLU A 4 65.94 42.35 0.39
CA GLU A 4 66.53 41.00 0.29
C GLU A 4 67.18 40.49 1.60
N LEU A 5 67.72 41.40 2.42
CA LEU A 5 68.30 41.06 3.72
C LEU A 5 67.21 40.87 4.79
N LEU A 6 66.12 41.63 4.69
CA LEU A 6 64.95 41.52 5.55
C LEU A 6 64.17 40.24 5.26
N ASP A 7 63.98 39.91 3.97
CA ASP A 7 63.36 38.68 3.50
C ASP A 7 64.15 37.43 3.94
N LYS A 8 65.49 37.46 3.82
CA LYS A 8 66.38 36.40 4.36
C LYS A 8 66.34 36.29 5.89
N ALA A 9 65.94 37.34 6.59
CA ALA A 9 65.76 37.34 8.05
C ALA A 9 64.33 36.96 8.48
N GLY A 10 63.42 36.69 7.53
CA GLY A 10 62.01 36.39 7.79
C GLY A 10 61.22 37.61 8.29
N ILE A 11 61.67 38.82 7.93
CA ILE A 11 61.07 40.09 8.34
C ILE A 11 60.44 40.76 7.12
N HIS A 12 59.12 40.89 7.15
CA HIS A 12 58.32 41.55 6.13
C HIS A 12 57.86 42.93 6.63
N ILE A 13 57.76 43.92 5.74
CA ILE A 13 57.24 45.25 6.08
C ILE A 13 55.88 45.39 5.39
N ASP A 14 54.84 45.70 6.17
CA ASP A 14 53.49 45.89 5.62
C ASP A 14 53.29 47.28 4.99
N GLU A 15 52.17 47.46 4.28
CA GLU A 15 51.81 48.74 3.62
C GLU A 15 51.69 49.93 4.57
N THR A 16 51.66 49.69 5.89
CA THR A 16 51.67 50.71 6.95
C THR A 16 53.04 50.92 7.59
N ASN A 17 54.09 50.40 6.96
CA ASN A 17 55.49 50.48 7.39
C ASN A 17 55.77 49.78 8.73
N ARG A 18 54.97 48.76 9.09
CA ARG A 18 55.17 47.97 10.31
C ARG A 18 55.92 46.68 10.00
N ILE A 19 56.85 46.33 10.90
CA ILE A 19 57.59 45.08 10.86
C ILE A 19 56.66 43.92 11.23
N ARG A 20 56.57 42.91 10.37
CA ARG A 20 55.84 41.65 10.57
C ARG A 20 56.75 40.45 10.34
N LEU A 21 56.48 39.38 11.08
CA LEU A 21 57.20 38.10 10.98
C LEU A 21 56.59 37.14 9.95
N ILE A 22 55.40 37.48 9.43
CA ILE A 22 54.66 36.72 8.43
C ILE A 22 54.29 37.70 7.33
N ASP A 23 54.49 37.27 6.09
CA ASP A 23 54.07 38.00 4.91
C ASP A 23 52.57 38.39 5.02
N PRO A 24 52.22 39.69 4.93
CA PRO A 24 50.84 40.16 4.97
C PRO A 24 49.93 39.43 3.98
N GLU A 25 50.39 39.16 2.75
CA GLU A 25 49.58 38.48 1.73
C GLU A 25 49.27 37.04 2.14
N ILE A 26 50.26 36.33 2.71
CA ILE A 26 50.08 34.96 3.22
C ILE A 26 49.14 34.95 4.43
N SER A 27 49.25 35.95 5.31
CA SER A 27 48.37 36.08 6.48
C SER A 27 46.91 36.32 6.06
N ASP A 28 46.68 37.15 5.05
CA ASP A 28 45.33 37.44 4.56
C ASP A 28 44.74 36.25 3.82
N MET A 29 45.52 35.58 2.95
CA MET A 29 45.11 34.32 2.32
C MET A 29 44.77 33.22 3.34
N LEU A 30 45.54 33.10 4.42
CA LEU A 30 45.26 32.14 5.50
C LEU A 30 43.96 32.47 6.24
N ASN A 31 43.65 33.75 6.44
CA ASN A 31 42.41 34.18 7.06
C ASN A 31 41.20 33.93 6.17
N ASP A 32 41.31 34.20 4.87
CA ASP A 32 40.27 33.92 3.89
C ASP A 32 39.99 32.42 3.79
N LEU A 33 41.04 31.60 3.65
CA LEU A 33 40.92 30.14 3.63
C LEU A 33 40.27 29.60 4.92
N ARG A 34 40.60 30.18 6.08
CA ARG A 34 40.00 29.80 7.36
C ARG A 34 38.51 30.15 7.40
N ASN A 35 38.12 31.30 6.85
CA ASN A 35 36.72 31.72 6.81
C ASN A 35 35.92 30.85 5.83
N GLU A 36 36.42 30.63 4.62
CA GLU A 36 35.82 29.73 3.64
C GLU A 36 35.66 28.31 4.19
N SER A 37 36.69 27.79 4.87
CA SER A 37 36.63 26.47 5.50
C SER A 37 35.52 26.38 6.56
N ARG A 38 35.32 27.44 7.35
CA ARG A 38 34.23 27.51 8.34
C ARG A 38 32.86 27.57 7.70
N GLU A 39 32.71 28.39 6.65
CA GLU A 39 31.45 28.49 5.91
C GLU A 39 31.11 27.16 5.25
N PHE A 40 32.08 26.50 4.64
CA PHE A 40 31.92 25.16 4.07
C PHE A 40 31.49 24.14 5.12
N ALA A 41 32.14 24.14 6.30
CA ALA A 41 31.75 23.26 7.41
C ALA A 41 30.31 23.52 7.90
N ALA A 42 29.89 24.79 7.96
CA ALA A 42 28.52 25.16 8.32
C ALA A 42 27.51 24.69 7.27
N GLN A 43 27.80 24.90 5.98
CA GLN A 43 26.96 24.41 4.88
C GLN A 43 26.84 22.89 4.89
N MET A 44 27.95 22.17 5.12
CA MET A 44 27.93 20.71 5.21
C MET A 44 27.10 20.21 6.38
N THR A 45 27.15 20.90 7.52
CA THR A 45 26.32 20.59 8.68
C THR A 45 24.82 20.78 8.37
N SER A 46 24.47 21.90 7.71
CA SER A 46 23.10 22.16 7.29
C SER A 46 22.60 21.14 6.26
N PHE A 47 23.45 20.76 5.31
CA PHE A 47 23.15 19.73 4.32
C PHE A 47 22.84 18.40 5.02
N HIS A 48 23.72 17.97 5.91
CA HIS A 48 23.55 16.74 6.67
C HIS A 48 22.23 16.73 7.45
N SER A 49 21.92 17.80 8.19
CA SER A 49 20.65 17.93 8.93
C SER A 49 19.43 17.87 8.02
N THR A 50 19.52 18.44 6.82
CA THR A 50 18.42 18.41 5.83
C THR A 50 18.24 17.00 5.28
N THR A 51 19.34 16.32 4.96
CA THR A 51 19.30 14.93 4.48
C THR A 51 18.74 13.99 5.54
N GLU A 52 19.14 14.13 6.81
CA GLU A 52 18.55 13.34 7.91
C GLU A 52 17.04 13.56 8.04
N SER A 53 16.59 14.81 7.93
CA SER A 53 15.16 15.13 7.98
C SER A 53 14.40 14.51 6.80
N LEU A 54 15.00 14.52 5.61
CA LEU A 54 14.44 13.89 4.42
C LEU A 54 14.35 12.36 4.58
N ILE A 55 15.38 11.71 5.13
CA ILE A 55 15.38 10.27 5.40
C ILE A 55 14.22 9.92 6.34
N LYS A 56 14.03 10.67 7.44
CA LYS A 56 12.92 10.45 8.37
C LYS A 56 11.56 10.59 7.68
N ALA A 57 11.38 11.61 6.84
CA ALA A 57 10.14 11.77 6.08
C ALA A 57 9.87 10.59 5.12
N PHE A 58 10.91 10.04 4.50
CA PHE A 58 10.79 8.85 3.66
C PHE A 58 10.44 7.59 4.48
N GLU A 59 11.01 7.42 5.67
CA GLU A 59 10.67 6.31 6.57
C GLU A 59 9.20 6.37 7.02
N GLU A 60 8.71 7.56 7.39
CA GLU A 60 7.30 7.79 7.72
C GLU A 60 6.39 7.48 6.53
N MET A 61 6.73 7.98 5.33
CA MET A 61 5.98 7.70 4.12
C MET A 61 5.93 6.20 3.81
N ALA A 62 7.06 5.50 3.94
CA ALA A 62 7.12 4.05 3.73
C ALA A 62 6.19 3.30 4.70
N SER A 63 6.17 3.70 5.97
CA SER A 63 5.26 3.12 6.97
C SER A 63 3.78 3.34 6.61
N ILE A 64 3.43 4.53 6.13
CA ILE A 64 2.06 4.85 5.71
C ILE A 64 1.66 4.01 4.50
N VAL A 65 2.54 3.91 3.50
CA VAL A 65 2.30 3.14 2.27
C VAL A 65 2.09 1.66 2.58
N GLU A 66 2.92 1.06 3.44
CA GLU A 66 2.76 -0.36 3.79
C GLU A 66 1.46 -0.61 4.58
N ALA A 67 1.10 0.31 5.49
CA ALA A 67 -0.17 0.22 6.22
C ALA A 67 -1.38 0.27 5.27
N GLU A 68 -1.38 1.17 4.29
CA GLU A 68 -2.49 1.31 3.35
C GLU A 68 -2.53 0.14 2.36
N LYS A 69 -1.38 -0.38 1.93
CA LYS A 69 -1.29 -1.61 1.13
C LYS A 69 -1.90 -2.80 1.87
N LEU A 70 -1.58 -2.97 3.16
CA LEU A 70 -2.18 -4.03 3.99
C LEU A 70 -3.70 -3.86 4.10
N ARG A 71 -4.20 -2.63 4.32
CA ARG A 71 -5.63 -2.34 4.33
C ARG A 71 -6.29 -2.70 3.00
N ALA A 72 -5.71 -2.29 1.87
CA ALA A 72 -6.24 -2.59 0.54
C ALA A 72 -6.29 -4.10 0.27
N MET A 73 -5.25 -4.84 0.67
CA MET A 73 -5.23 -6.30 0.56
C MET A 73 -6.32 -6.95 1.42
N ALA A 74 -6.53 -6.48 2.64
CA ALA A 74 -7.57 -6.99 3.53
C ALA A 74 -8.99 -6.75 2.99
N VAL A 75 -9.25 -5.56 2.45
CA VAL A 75 -10.54 -5.25 1.81
C VAL A 75 -10.75 -6.14 0.58
N ARG A 76 -9.71 -6.32 -0.25
CA ARG A 76 -9.78 -7.17 -1.43
C ARG A 76 -10.04 -8.63 -1.09
N SER A 77 -9.39 -9.18 -0.07
CA SER A 77 -9.61 -10.58 0.34
C SER A 77 -11.01 -10.78 0.91
N ALA A 78 -11.52 -9.85 1.72
CA ALA A 78 -12.89 -9.88 2.22
C ALA A 78 -13.90 -9.85 1.08
N PHE A 79 -13.70 -8.98 0.08
CA PHE A 79 -14.57 -8.89 -1.08
C PHE A 79 -14.59 -10.19 -1.90
N GLN A 80 -13.42 -10.75 -2.20
CA GLN A 80 -13.30 -12.03 -2.92
C GLN A 80 -13.97 -13.19 -2.18
N SER A 81 -13.87 -13.22 -0.85
CA SER A 81 -14.55 -14.21 -0.01
C SER A 81 -16.07 -14.07 -0.12
N VAL A 82 -16.60 -12.84 -0.06
CA VAL A 82 -18.04 -12.57 -0.20
C VAL A 82 -18.57 -13.02 -1.57
N GLU A 83 -17.85 -12.72 -2.66
CA GLU A 83 -18.25 -13.18 -4.01
C GLU A 83 -18.27 -14.72 -4.10
N LYS A 84 -17.26 -15.38 -3.54
CA LYS A 84 -17.21 -16.85 -3.51
C LYS A 84 -18.38 -17.44 -2.73
N HIS A 85 -18.67 -16.91 -1.54
CA HIS A 85 -19.81 -17.35 -0.73
C HIS A 85 -21.13 -17.16 -1.48
N LYS A 86 -21.38 -15.98 -2.06
CA LYS A 86 -22.58 -15.72 -2.86
C LYS A 86 -22.73 -16.70 -4.03
N SER A 87 -21.64 -17.01 -4.72
CA SER A 87 -21.66 -17.97 -5.84
C SER A 87 -21.99 -19.38 -5.37
N THR A 88 -21.39 -19.85 -4.27
CA THR A 88 -21.67 -21.16 -3.69
C THR A 88 -23.12 -21.26 -3.19
N ASP A 89 -23.61 -20.23 -2.48
CA ASP A 89 -24.97 -20.19 -1.97
C ASP A 89 -25.99 -20.22 -3.11
N ALA A 90 -25.76 -19.48 -4.19
CA ALA A 90 -26.62 -19.50 -5.37
C ALA A 90 -26.68 -20.89 -6.03
N GLN A 91 -25.53 -21.57 -6.16
CA GLN A 91 -25.47 -22.93 -6.68
C GLN A 91 -26.23 -23.91 -5.78
N GLN A 92 -26.05 -23.81 -4.46
CA GLN A 92 -26.74 -24.68 -3.51
C GLN A 92 -28.26 -24.47 -3.53
N LEU A 93 -28.72 -23.22 -3.60
CA LEU A 93 -30.14 -22.90 -3.79
C LEU A 93 -30.69 -23.48 -5.09
N GLN A 94 -29.93 -23.43 -6.18
CA GLN A 94 -30.36 -23.96 -7.47
C GLN A 94 -30.52 -25.50 -7.44
N ILE A 95 -29.66 -26.20 -6.69
CA ILE A 95 -29.79 -27.64 -6.45
C ILE A 95 -31.09 -27.94 -5.71
N VAL A 96 -31.35 -27.23 -4.59
CA VAL A 96 -32.57 -27.43 -3.79
C VAL A 96 -33.83 -27.13 -4.59
N ILE A 97 -33.83 -26.07 -5.41
CA ILE A 97 -34.95 -25.75 -6.30
C ILE A 97 -35.20 -26.91 -7.26
N ARG A 98 -34.15 -27.46 -7.87
CA ARG A 98 -34.27 -28.58 -8.81
C ARG A 98 -34.80 -29.85 -8.14
N GLU A 99 -34.33 -30.15 -6.93
CA GLU A 99 -34.84 -31.27 -6.13
C GLU A 99 -36.33 -31.12 -5.85
N LYS A 100 -36.76 -29.92 -5.43
CA LYS A 100 -38.18 -29.64 -5.17
C LYS A 100 -39.04 -29.68 -6.42
N GLN A 101 -38.53 -29.24 -7.57
CA GLN A 101 -39.22 -29.37 -8.86
C GLN A 101 -39.41 -30.85 -9.25
N MET A 102 -38.38 -31.69 -9.08
CA MET A 102 -38.51 -33.12 -9.36
C MET A 102 -39.51 -33.81 -8.42
N GLU A 103 -39.48 -33.47 -7.12
CA GLU A 103 -40.43 -33.98 -6.14
C GLU A 103 -41.88 -33.58 -6.50
N LEU A 104 -42.09 -32.34 -6.92
CA LEU A 104 -43.38 -31.83 -7.35
C LEU A 104 -43.91 -32.57 -8.58
N GLU A 105 -43.08 -32.78 -9.60
CA GLU A 105 -43.48 -33.55 -10.79
C GLU A 105 -43.81 -35.01 -10.44
N ARG A 106 -43.04 -35.64 -9.54
CA ARG A 106 -43.36 -36.98 -9.06
C ARG A 106 -44.74 -37.03 -8.40
N LEU A 107 -45.03 -36.08 -7.50
CA LEU A 107 -46.32 -36.00 -6.81
C LEU A 107 -47.48 -35.73 -7.77
N ARG A 108 -47.26 -34.94 -8.83
CA ARG A 108 -48.27 -34.72 -9.89
C ARG A 108 -48.63 -36.00 -10.62
N VAL A 109 -47.62 -36.81 -10.98
CA VAL A 109 -47.84 -38.10 -11.64
C VAL A 109 -48.58 -39.08 -10.72
N GLU A 110 -48.19 -39.13 -9.44
CA GLU A 110 -48.84 -39.96 -8.44
C GLU A 110 -50.31 -39.56 -8.23
N LEU A 111 -50.59 -38.25 -8.13
CA LEU A 111 -51.95 -37.74 -8.02
C LEU A 111 -52.81 -38.14 -9.23
N ALA A 112 -52.31 -37.92 -10.45
CA ALA A 112 -53.03 -38.28 -11.68
C ALA A 112 -53.33 -39.79 -11.75
N SER A 113 -52.41 -40.63 -11.29
CA SER A 113 -52.62 -42.08 -11.21
C SER A 113 -53.71 -42.45 -10.20
N LEU A 114 -53.74 -41.79 -9.03
CA LEU A 114 -54.76 -42.03 -8.01
C LEU A 114 -56.14 -41.57 -8.45
N GLU A 115 -56.23 -40.40 -9.12
CA GLU A 115 -57.48 -39.89 -9.68
C GLU A 115 -58.06 -40.84 -10.74
N ALA A 116 -57.21 -41.43 -11.59
CA ALA A 116 -57.64 -42.43 -12.56
C ALA A 116 -58.24 -43.69 -11.89
N VAL A 117 -57.57 -44.20 -10.85
CA VAL A 117 -58.05 -45.36 -10.07
C VAL A 117 -59.34 -45.02 -9.33
N GLU A 118 -59.45 -43.83 -8.73
CA GLU A 118 -60.67 -43.39 -8.05
C GLU A 118 -61.85 -43.31 -9.02
N GLN A 119 -61.62 -42.83 -10.24
CA GLN A 119 -62.65 -42.75 -11.28
C GLN A 119 -63.12 -44.14 -11.72
N GLU A 120 -62.20 -45.07 -11.94
CA GLU A 120 -62.53 -46.47 -12.26
C GLU A 120 -63.38 -47.11 -11.15
N GLN A 121 -62.99 -46.93 -9.89
CA GLN A 121 -63.74 -47.43 -8.75
C GLN A 121 -65.16 -46.84 -8.69
N LYS A 122 -65.31 -45.53 -8.93
CA LYS A 122 -66.62 -44.87 -9.00
C LYS A 122 -67.49 -45.45 -10.10
N ASP A 123 -66.93 -45.76 -11.25
CA ASP A 123 -67.69 -46.32 -12.37
C ASP A 123 -68.11 -47.77 -12.13
N ILE A 124 -67.25 -48.58 -11.48
CA ILE A 124 -67.61 -49.93 -11.01
C ILE A 124 -68.76 -49.85 -9.99
N ILE A 125 -68.69 -48.94 -9.02
CA ILE A 125 -69.75 -48.75 -8.02
C ILE A 125 -71.08 -48.40 -8.69
N LYS A 126 -71.07 -47.48 -9.67
CA LYS A 126 -72.29 -47.14 -10.44
C LYS A 126 -72.85 -48.34 -11.19
N GLN A 127 -72.00 -49.17 -11.79
CA GLN A 127 -72.44 -50.39 -12.48
C GLN A 127 -73.09 -51.39 -11.51
N ILE A 128 -72.53 -51.56 -10.31
CA ILE A 128 -73.11 -52.44 -9.28
C ILE A 128 -74.47 -51.91 -8.81
N ILE A 129 -74.60 -50.60 -8.59
CA ILE A 129 -75.85 -49.97 -8.14
C ILE A 129 -76.94 -50.01 -9.23
N ASN A 130 -76.58 -49.80 -10.50
CA ASN A 130 -77.53 -49.76 -11.61
C ASN A 130 -77.84 -51.14 -12.21
N GLY A 131 -77.02 -52.16 -11.91
CA GLY A 131 -77.16 -53.54 -12.36
C GLY A 131 -77.86 -54.47 -11.37
N SER A 132 -78.35 -53.92 -10.24
CA SER A 132 -79.21 -54.58 -9.25
C SER A 132 -80.63 -54.01 -9.35
#